data_AF-A0A2R6KXS3-F1
#
_entry.id   AF-A0A2R6KXS3-F1
#
_cell.length_a   1.000
_cell.length_b   1.000
_cell.length_c   1.000
_cell.angle_alpha   90.00
_cell.angle_beta   90.00
_cell.angle_gamma   90.00
#
_symmetry.space_group_name_H-M   'P 1'
#
loop_
_entity.id
_entity.type
_entity.pdbx_description
1 polymer ?
#
loop_
_entity_poly.entity_id
_entity_poly.type
_entity_poly.pdbx_seq_one_letter_code
_entity_poly.pdbx_strand_id
1 'polypeptide(L)'
;MADNDRHDRDGAATSDVETDGGTVSQAAQAHRRTDYLESEVNILRPSTPFMRDHLKLVWGTFLVWVLVVWGPVTATYVAPEAMTTRVPVVGFPLHYFLVALGAPTGSLVLAAVYARARDRLDRKYGIDHETVDARESGSETAAADGGVER
;
A
#
# COMPACT_ATOMS: atom_id res chain seq x y z
N MET A 1 -50.37 51.09 -39.73
CA MET A 1 -50.14 50.76 -38.30
C MET A 1 -50.91 49.49 -37.98
N ALA A 2 -50.20 48.38 -37.94
CA ALA A 2 -50.65 47.10 -37.41
C ALA A 2 -49.39 46.39 -36.90
N ASP A 3 -48.97 46.74 -35.69
CA ASP A 3 -47.92 46.03 -34.95
C ASP A 3 -48.58 44.90 -34.17
N ASN A 4 -48.09 43.69 -34.34
CA ASN A 4 -48.27 42.64 -33.33
C ASN A 4 -47.03 41.74 -33.31
N ASP A 5 -45.88 42.36 -33.05
CA ASP A 5 -44.69 41.68 -32.55
C ASP A 5 -44.88 41.41 -31.06
N ARG A 6 -45.24 40.17 -30.71
CA ARG A 6 -45.05 39.62 -29.36
C ARG A 6 -44.35 38.27 -29.48
N HIS A 7 -43.04 38.33 -29.65
CA HIS A 7 -42.15 37.25 -29.25
C HIS A 7 -41.52 37.64 -27.92
N ASP A 8 -42.29 37.43 -26.85
CA ASP A 8 -41.76 37.42 -25.49
C ASP A 8 -40.75 36.26 -25.41
N ARG A 9 -39.49 36.65 -25.27
CA ARG A 9 -38.38 35.77 -24.92
C ARG A 9 -38.51 35.43 -23.44
N ASP A 10 -39.46 34.58 -23.11
CA ASP A 10 -39.52 33.97 -21.79
C ASP A 10 -38.46 32.88 -21.71
N GLY A 11 -37.64 33.03 -20.67
CA GLY A 11 -36.32 32.43 -20.55
C GLY A 11 -36.35 30.92 -20.75
N ALA A 12 -35.39 30.47 -21.56
CA ALA A 12 -34.95 29.09 -21.57
C ALA A 12 -34.75 28.65 -20.12
N ALA A 13 -35.66 27.82 -19.63
CA ALA A 13 -35.43 26.97 -18.48
C ALA A 13 -34.30 26.03 -18.85
N THR A 14 -33.06 26.48 -18.65
CA THR A 14 -31.92 25.59 -18.49
C THR A 14 -32.18 24.87 -17.18
N SER A 15 -32.91 23.76 -17.25
CA SER A 15 -32.83 22.74 -16.22
C SER A 15 -31.37 22.33 -16.18
N ASP A 16 -30.62 22.93 -15.25
CA ASP A 16 -29.31 22.44 -14.86
C ASP A 16 -29.53 20.99 -14.45
N VAL A 17 -29.18 20.08 -15.36
CA VAL A 17 -29.13 18.66 -15.09
C VAL A 17 -27.96 18.48 -14.15
N GLU A 18 -28.21 18.68 -12.87
CA GLU A 18 -27.29 18.32 -11.81
C GLU A 18 -27.12 16.81 -11.90
N THR A 19 -25.92 16.40 -12.33
CA THR A 19 -25.55 14.99 -12.38
C THR A 19 -25.66 14.43 -10.98
N ASP A 20 -26.40 13.33 -10.83
CA ASP A 20 -26.79 12.71 -9.56
C ASP A 20 -25.64 12.02 -8.82
N GLY A 21 -24.43 12.60 -8.88
CA GLY A 21 -23.28 12.27 -8.04
C GLY A 21 -23.16 10.78 -7.76
N GLY A 22 -23.16 9.96 -8.82
CA GLY A 22 -23.30 8.51 -8.78
C GLY A 22 -22.51 7.88 -7.64
N THR A 23 -23.21 7.08 -6.83
CA THR A 23 -22.79 6.32 -5.63
C THR A 23 -21.29 6.32 -5.33
N VAL A 24 -20.75 7.47 -4.96
CA VAL A 24 -19.41 7.54 -4.36
C VAL A 24 -19.59 6.96 -2.97
N SER A 25 -18.97 5.82 -2.70
CA SER A 25 -19.05 5.21 -1.37
C SER A 25 -18.68 6.27 -0.32
N GLN A 26 -19.34 6.22 0.83
CA GLN A 26 -19.15 7.19 1.92
C GLN A 26 -17.66 7.35 2.30
N ALA A 27 -16.84 6.31 2.05
CA ALA A 27 -15.39 6.32 2.22
C ALA A 27 -14.64 7.19 1.21
N ALA A 28 -15.02 7.15 -0.08
CA ALA A 28 -14.43 7.99 -1.12
C ALA A 28 -14.86 9.47 -0.99
N GLN A 29 -16.04 9.73 -0.41
CA GLN A 29 -16.47 11.09 -0.06
C GLN A 29 -15.73 11.63 1.17
N ALA A 30 -15.35 10.77 2.12
CA ALA A 30 -14.53 11.13 3.28
C ALA A 30 -13.08 11.50 2.90
N HIS A 31 -12.50 10.85 1.89
CA HIS A 31 -11.18 11.21 1.34
C HIS A 31 -11.15 12.59 0.69
N ARG A 32 -12.18 12.96 -0.07
CA ARG A 32 -12.30 14.31 -0.65
C ARG A 32 -12.44 15.43 0.37
N ARG A 33 -12.92 15.11 1.58
CA ARG A 33 -13.14 16.08 2.67
C ARG A 33 -11.97 16.23 3.63
N THR A 34 -10.93 15.40 3.48
CA THR A 34 -9.76 15.43 4.36
C THR A 34 -8.68 16.24 3.65
N ASP A 35 -8.37 17.42 4.18
CA ASP A 35 -7.26 18.24 3.66
C ASP A 35 -5.93 17.65 4.16
N TYR A 36 -5.22 16.97 3.26
CA TYR A 36 -3.94 16.31 3.53
C TYR A 36 -2.76 17.30 3.58
N LEU A 37 -2.97 18.57 3.24
CA LEU A 37 -1.94 19.61 3.23
C LEU A 37 -2.02 20.52 4.46
N GLU A 38 -3.22 20.71 5.04
CA GLU A 38 -3.43 21.60 6.19
C GLU A 38 -3.46 20.89 7.55
N SER A 39 -3.64 19.55 7.57
CA SER A 39 -3.66 18.76 8.82
C SER A 39 -2.24 18.45 9.32
N GLU A 40 -1.84 18.95 10.49
CA GLU A 40 -0.64 18.50 11.20
C GLU A 40 -0.66 16.97 11.39
N VAL A 41 0.14 16.26 10.59
CA VAL A 41 0.27 14.81 10.65
C VAL A 41 1.21 14.43 11.78
N ASN A 42 0.65 14.08 12.93
CA ASN A 42 1.41 13.41 13.98
C ASN A 42 1.66 11.95 13.56
N ILE A 43 2.90 11.62 13.17
CA ILE A 43 3.29 10.26 12.73
C ILE A 43 3.00 9.21 13.81
N LEU A 44 3.04 9.61 15.10
CA LEU A 44 2.77 8.73 16.24
C LEU A 44 1.27 8.60 16.54
N ARG A 45 0.41 9.47 15.99
CA ARG A 45 -1.06 9.45 16.11
C ARG A 45 -1.71 9.83 14.78
N PRO A 46 -1.79 8.90 13.80
CA PRO A 46 -2.38 9.18 12.51
C PRO A 46 -3.87 9.55 12.66
N SER A 47 -4.24 10.72 12.14
CA SER A 47 -5.57 11.31 12.22
C SER A 47 -6.55 10.76 11.17
N THR A 48 -6.06 10.08 10.11
CA THR A 48 -6.90 9.54 9.04
C THR A 48 -7.17 8.04 9.17
N PRO A 49 -8.37 7.55 8.79
CA PRO A 49 -8.71 6.12 8.83
C PRO A 49 -7.79 5.25 7.95
N PHE A 50 -7.38 5.75 6.78
CA PHE A 50 -6.47 5.05 5.86
C PHE A 50 -5.12 4.75 6.52
N MET A 51 -4.47 5.76 7.11
CA MET A 51 -3.16 5.58 7.74
C MET A 51 -3.21 4.61 8.93
N ARG A 52 -4.32 4.62 9.70
CA ARG A 52 -4.50 3.67 10.81
C ARG A 52 -4.58 2.23 10.34
N ASP A 53 -5.28 1.98 9.23
CA ASP A 53 -5.40 0.64 8.68
C ASP A 53 -4.11 0.20 7.97
N HIS A 54 -3.41 1.12 7.30
CA HIS A 54 -2.08 0.86 6.74
C HIS A 54 -1.07 0.51 7.83
N LEU A 55 -1.05 1.27 8.94
CA LEU A 55 -0.16 1.01 10.06
C LEU A 55 -0.43 -0.35 10.71
N LYS A 56 -1.70 -0.76 10.85
CA LYS A 56 -2.05 -2.12 11.31
C LYS A 56 -1.52 -3.19 10.36
N LEU A 57 -1.61 -2.98 9.05
CA LEU A 57 -1.10 -3.89 8.05
C LEU A 57 0.43 -4.02 8.15
N VAL A 58 1.14 -2.90 8.26
CA VAL A 58 2.61 -2.87 8.44
C VAL A 58 3.01 -3.58 9.73
N TRP A 59 2.36 -3.26 10.86
CA TRP A 59 2.65 -3.92 12.13
C TRP A 59 2.35 -5.42 12.11
N GLY A 60 1.23 -5.83 11.52
CA GLY A 60 0.90 -7.24 11.37
C GLY A 60 1.94 -8.00 10.54
N THR A 61 2.36 -7.39 9.43
CA THR A 61 3.41 -7.95 8.55
C THR A 61 4.75 -8.01 9.28
N PHE A 62 5.11 -6.96 10.03
CA PHE A 62 6.31 -6.92 10.85
C PHE A 62 6.33 -8.01 11.94
N LEU A 63 5.22 -8.19 12.66
CA LEU A 63 5.09 -9.24 13.68
C LEU A 63 5.30 -10.64 13.08
N VAL A 64 4.69 -10.91 11.93
CA VAL A 64 4.88 -12.19 11.21
C VAL A 64 6.33 -12.34 10.77
N TRP A 65 6.94 -11.28 10.23
CA TRP A 65 8.34 -11.28 9.84
C TRP A 65 9.27 -11.59 11.03
N VAL A 66 9.05 -10.97 12.18
CA VAL A 66 9.80 -11.26 13.41
C VAL A 66 9.67 -12.73 13.76
N LEU A 67 8.47 -13.30 13.75
CA LEU A 67 8.29 -14.73 14.05
C LEU A 67 8.99 -15.64 13.04
N VAL A 68 8.99 -15.29 11.76
CA VAL A 68 9.65 -16.09 10.72
C VAL A 68 11.17 -16.03 10.84
N VAL A 69 11.74 -14.85 11.10
CA VAL A 69 13.20 -14.64 11.10
C VAL A 69 13.81 -14.90 12.48
N TRP A 70 13.22 -14.36 13.53
CA TRP A 70 13.69 -14.55 14.91
C TRP A 70 13.16 -15.84 15.54
N GLY A 71 12.04 -16.38 15.08
CA GLY A 71 11.46 -17.60 15.64
C GLY A 71 12.45 -18.78 15.72
N PRO A 72 13.18 -19.13 14.64
CA PRO A 72 14.18 -20.19 14.70
C PRO A 72 15.31 -19.91 15.69
N VAL A 73 15.77 -18.66 15.80
CA VAL A 73 16.84 -18.25 16.73
C VAL A 73 16.35 -18.39 18.18
N THR A 74 15.17 -17.85 18.49
CA THR A 74 14.56 -17.96 19.81
C THR A 74 14.22 -19.40 20.15
N ALA A 75 13.69 -20.18 19.20
CA ALA A 75 13.41 -21.61 19.35
C ALA A 75 14.67 -22.41 19.70
N THR A 76 15.82 -22.06 19.11
CA THR A 76 17.09 -22.71 19.41
C THR A 76 17.54 -22.44 20.84
N TYR A 77 17.26 -21.26 21.38
CA TYR A 77 17.54 -20.92 22.76
C TYR A 77 16.63 -21.67 23.76
N VAL A 78 15.32 -21.76 23.48
CA VAL A 78 14.35 -22.38 24.41
C VAL A 78 14.24 -23.90 24.28
N ALA A 79 14.53 -24.45 23.10
CA ALA A 79 14.40 -25.87 22.77
C ALA A 79 15.61 -26.39 21.96
N PRO A 80 16.83 -26.34 22.53
CA PRO A 80 18.06 -26.70 21.83
C PRO A 80 18.09 -28.16 21.35
N GLU A 81 17.57 -29.11 22.13
CA GLU A 81 17.54 -30.54 21.75
C GLU A 81 16.70 -30.77 20.47
N ALA A 82 15.53 -30.15 20.39
CA ALA A 82 14.68 -30.24 19.20
C ALA A 82 15.30 -29.52 17.99
N MET A 83 15.90 -28.36 18.22
CA MET A 83 16.47 -27.53 17.15
C MET A 83 17.83 -28.04 16.63
N THR A 84 18.54 -28.85 17.42
CA THR A 84 19.80 -29.49 17.03
C THR A 84 19.60 -30.88 16.42
N THR A 85 18.40 -31.45 16.53
CA THR A 85 18.03 -32.72 15.91
C THR A 85 18.24 -32.67 14.40
N ARG A 86 18.89 -33.70 13.85
CA ARG A 86 19.13 -33.80 12.40
C ARG A 86 17.84 -34.10 11.67
N VAL A 87 17.53 -33.29 10.66
CA VAL A 87 16.36 -33.52 9.83
C VAL A 87 16.63 -34.75 8.94
N PRO A 88 15.74 -35.76 8.92
CA PRO A 88 15.84 -36.86 7.97
C PRO A 88 15.91 -36.30 6.55
N VAL A 89 16.69 -36.90 5.65
CA VAL A 89 16.99 -36.43 4.28
C VAL A 89 18.12 -35.40 4.18
N VAL A 90 18.13 -34.34 5.00
CA VAL A 90 19.10 -33.24 4.81
C VAL A 90 20.37 -33.38 5.67
N GLY A 91 20.31 -34.16 6.76
CA GLY A 91 21.49 -34.60 7.52
C GLY A 91 22.13 -33.56 8.44
N PHE A 92 21.64 -32.31 8.44
CA PHE A 92 22.10 -31.23 9.33
C PHE A 92 21.00 -30.80 10.31
N PRO A 93 21.37 -30.10 11.40
CA PRO A 93 20.43 -29.63 12.43
C PRO A 93 19.24 -28.81 11.90
N LEU A 94 18.05 -29.01 12.49
CA LEU A 94 16.80 -28.35 12.09
C LEU A 94 16.89 -26.83 11.99
N HIS A 95 17.54 -26.16 12.94
CA HIS A 95 17.64 -24.70 12.93
C HIS A 95 18.34 -24.15 11.68
N TYR A 96 19.35 -24.85 11.13
CA TYR A 96 19.97 -24.44 9.87
C TYR A 96 18.98 -24.49 8.70
N PHE A 97 18.11 -25.49 8.68
CA PHE A 97 17.09 -25.62 7.62
C PHE A 97 16.08 -24.48 7.70
N LEU A 98 15.58 -24.20 8.90
CA LEU A 98 14.60 -23.14 9.15
C LEU A 98 15.16 -21.76 8.82
N VAL A 99 16.43 -21.49 9.14
CA VAL A 99 17.06 -20.21 8.80
C VAL A 99 17.37 -20.12 7.31
N ALA A 100 17.96 -21.16 6.71
CA ALA A 100 18.41 -21.12 5.32
C ALA A 100 17.26 -21.11 4.31
N LEU A 101 16.21 -21.91 4.53
CA LEU A 101 15.05 -21.95 3.64
C LEU A 101 13.88 -21.15 4.20
N GLY A 102 13.56 -21.31 5.49
CA GLY A 102 12.38 -20.70 6.09
C GLY A 102 12.40 -19.18 6.05
N ALA A 103 13.53 -18.54 6.37
CA ALA A 103 13.60 -17.07 6.36
C ALA A 103 13.46 -16.46 4.94
N PRO A 104 14.19 -16.91 3.90
CA PRO A 104 14.00 -16.39 2.54
C PRO A 104 12.63 -16.72 1.95
N THR A 105 12.16 -17.96 2.08
CA THR A 105 10.86 -18.36 1.52
C THR A 105 9.70 -17.69 2.25
N GLY A 106 9.75 -17.62 3.58
CA GLY A 106 8.78 -16.91 4.40
C GLY A 106 8.75 -15.41 4.07
N SER A 107 9.90 -14.78 3.86
CA SER A 107 9.98 -13.37 3.43
C SER A 107 9.35 -13.16 2.05
N LEU A 108 9.59 -14.06 1.10
CA LEU A 108 9.00 -13.98 -0.24
C LEU A 108 7.46 -14.12 -0.20
N VAL A 109 6.96 -15.12 0.55
CA VAL A 109 5.52 -15.30 0.74
C VAL A 109 4.92 -14.08 1.42
N LEU A 110 5.56 -13.57 2.46
CA LEU A 110 5.09 -12.42 3.21
C LEU A 110 5.04 -11.16 2.32
N ALA A 111 6.02 -10.94 1.46
CA ALA A 111 6.01 -9.86 0.48
C ALA A 111 4.82 -9.98 -0.49
N ALA A 112 4.58 -11.18 -1.01
CA ALA A 112 3.46 -11.44 -1.93
C ALA A 112 2.08 -11.28 -1.26
N VAL A 113 1.97 -11.60 0.04
CA VAL A 113 0.75 -11.38 0.83
C VAL A 113 0.57 -9.90 1.14
N TYR A 114 1.65 -9.22 1.55
CA TYR A 114 1.64 -7.79 1.87
C TYR A 114 1.23 -6.95 0.65
N ALA A 115 1.78 -7.22 -0.53
CA ALA A 115 1.41 -6.54 -1.77
C ALA A 115 -0.11 -6.63 -2.03
N ARG A 116 -0.66 -7.85 -2.00
CA ARG A 116 -2.12 -8.04 -2.20
C ARG A 116 -2.97 -7.38 -1.12
N ALA A 117 -2.51 -7.41 0.13
CA ALA A 117 -3.21 -6.78 1.24
C ALA A 117 -3.19 -5.25 1.14
N ARG A 118 -2.07 -4.69 0.65
CA ARG A 118 -1.93 -3.26 0.36
C ARG A 118 -2.84 -2.84 -0.78
N ASP A 119 -2.85 -3.55 -1.91
CA ASP A 119 -3.74 -3.23 -3.03
C ASP A 119 -5.23 -3.26 -2.62
N ARG A 120 -5.60 -4.21 -1.74
CA ARG A 120 -6.97 -4.29 -1.20
C ARG A 120 -7.28 -3.09 -0.30
N LEU A 121 -6.31 -2.63 0.48
CA LEU A 121 -6.45 -1.45 1.32
C LEU A 121 -6.62 -0.20 0.46
N ASP A 122 -5.83 -0.05 -0.59
CA ASP A 122 -5.90 1.09 -1.51
C ASP A 122 -7.27 1.15 -2.21
N ARG A 123 -7.76 0.01 -2.71
CA ARG A 123 -9.13 -0.11 -3.27
C ARG A 123 -10.24 0.25 -2.29
N LYS A 124 -10.11 -0.12 -1.00
CA LYS A 124 -11.12 0.20 0.04
C LYS A 124 -11.32 1.72 0.18
N TYR A 125 -10.26 2.47 -0.09
CA TYR A 125 -10.22 3.91 0.08
C TYR A 125 -10.31 4.68 -1.25
N GLY A 126 -10.41 3.98 -2.38
CA GLY A 126 -10.54 4.59 -3.71
C GLY A 126 -9.25 5.25 -4.20
N ILE A 127 -8.10 4.70 -3.81
CA ILE A 127 -6.78 5.15 -4.28
C ILE A 127 -6.46 4.37 -5.56
N ASP A 128 -6.54 5.02 -6.71
CA ASP A 128 -6.15 4.45 -8.00
C ASP A 128 -4.69 4.81 -8.32
N HIS A 129 -3.89 3.82 -8.68
CA HIS A 129 -2.47 3.97 -9.01
C HIS A 129 -2.17 3.82 -10.52
N GLU A 130 -3.19 3.71 -11.37
CA GLU A 130 -3.06 3.43 -12.82
C GLU A 130 -2.25 4.47 -13.63
N THR A 131 -1.90 5.63 -13.08
CA THR A 131 -1.30 6.73 -13.86
C THR A 131 0.17 7.06 -13.57
N VAL A 132 0.88 6.34 -12.70
CA VAL A 132 2.28 6.71 -12.32
C VAL A 132 3.36 5.85 -13.01
N ASP A 133 3.02 4.67 -13.54
CA ASP A 133 4.01 3.69 -14.02
C ASP A 133 4.77 4.05 -15.31
N ALA A 134 4.46 5.17 -15.96
CA ALA A 134 5.16 5.55 -17.20
C ALA A 134 6.41 6.43 -17.00
N ARG A 135 6.66 6.98 -15.80
CA ARG A 135 7.73 7.99 -15.63
C ARG A 135 8.93 7.59 -14.76
N GLU A 136 8.82 6.58 -13.90
CA GLU A 136 9.89 6.23 -12.95
C GLU A 136 10.67 4.95 -13.27
N SER A 137 10.21 4.12 -14.22
CA SER A 137 11.00 2.96 -14.70
C SER A 137 12.06 3.36 -15.74
N GLY A 138 12.57 4.59 -15.67
CA GLY A 138 13.72 5.05 -16.43
C GLY A 138 14.99 4.65 -15.69
N SER A 139 15.56 3.51 -16.09
CA SER A 139 16.95 3.10 -15.88
C SER A 139 17.89 4.28 -15.53
N GLU A 140 18.10 4.50 -14.24
CA GLU A 140 19.18 5.37 -13.76
C GLU A 140 20.49 4.59 -13.91
N THR A 141 21.01 4.54 -15.14
CA THR A 141 22.41 4.22 -15.37
C THR A 141 23.24 5.24 -14.60
N ALA A 142 23.78 4.83 -13.46
CA ALA A 142 24.74 5.60 -12.70
C ALA A 142 25.85 6.10 -13.63
N ALA A 143 25.92 7.40 -13.87
CA ALA A 143 27.03 8.01 -14.57
C ALA A 143 28.28 7.87 -13.69
N ALA A 144 29.19 6.96 -14.07
CA ALA A 144 30.52 6.90 -13.50
C ALA A 144 31.30 8.14 -13.96
N ASP A 145 31.33 9.16 -13.11
CA ASP A 145 32.30 10.25 -13.16
C ASP A 145 33.70 9.67 -12.92
N GLY A 146 34.35 9.29 -14.01
CA GLY A 146 35.78 9.01 -14.07
C GLY A 146 36.51 10.25 -14.56
N GLY A 147 37.26 10.88 -13.66
CA GLY A 147 38.04 12.08 -13.91
C GLY A 147 38.87 12.04 -15.18
N VAL A 148 38.82 13.14 -15.95
CA VAL A 148 39.75 13.39 -17.06
C VAL A 148 40.85 14.31 -16.57
N GLU A 149 42.05 13.76 -16.49
CA GLU A 149 43.27 14.55 -16.38
C GLU A 149 43.44 15.41 -17.64
N ARG A 150 43.76 16.69 -17.44
CA ARG A 150 44.51 17.48 -18.41
C ARG A 150 45.26 18.63 -17.78
#